data_AF-A0A9P6Y1K4-F1
#
_entry.id   AF-A0A9P6Y1K4-F1
#
_cell.length_a   1.000
_cell.length_b   1.000
_cell.length_c   1.000
_cell.angle_alpha   90.00
_cell.angle_beta   90.00
_cell.angle_gamma   90.00
#
_symmetry.space_group_name_H-M   'P 1'
#
loop_
_entity.id
_entity.type
_entity.pdbx_description
1 polymer ?
#
loop_
_entity_poly.entity_id
_entity_poly.type
_entity_poly.pdbx_seq_one_letter_code
_entity_poly.pdbx_strand_id
1 'polypeptide(L)'
;MANNTSANLNKNVGSQGSKGSFKSIPKEGEVRGDAQAPPDLSDVRGFAVPMSDVDQCSQHDGESVREMFLNVKAEYEGLVRYFSGQRQALIDGMNDKLSQAQMITDTLEHIHPNGRIKLEELIRERQQLAEEDRAQLEHYDGLVDFTRQDILNTMTGILHAGPGGNMNDLVHEFNWPTLEACQDLGLPMDYQYMVTGTYNASTITRGASSLQVQEGPQESAEILYLRNRIAVLEAQVQKSHQAKITTKPVEAKDQQVKKLDPVFLERRRRHKFTTFERGTPHEAQQWLNRYEVLANYLGFTDKEKTDELVAVFGSDTLDWYIGLEPTIREDWKEVKAAFLIYPRIERNKRGRDSIKRLLYLIRK
;
A
#
# COMPACT_ATOMS: atom_id res chain seq x y z
N MET A 1 -4.80 20.82 63.91
CA MET A 1 -3.44 20.87 63.32
C MET A 1 -3.30 19.62 62.46
N ALA A 2 -3.61 19.72 61.16
CA ALA A 2 -2.63 19.81 60.05
C ALA A 2 -1.91 18.46 59.83
N ASN A 3 -1.92 17.77 58.68
CA ASN A 3 -2.20 18.16 57.30
C ASN A 3 -2.70 16.96 56.46
N ASN A 4 -3.58 17.28 55.51
CA ASN A 4 -3.97 16.45 54.37
C ASN A 4 -2.82 16.36 53.35
N THR A 5 -2.67 15.22 52.68
CA THR A 5 -1.99 15.16 51.37
C THR A 5 -2.62 14.05 50.52
N SER A 6 -3.70 14.39 49.82
CA SER A 6 -4.25 13.57 48.74
C SER A 6 -3.65 14.06 47.43
N ALA A 7 -2.81 13.22 46.80
CA ALA A 7 -2.24 13.50 45.49
C ALA A 7 -3.30 13.27 44.40
N ASN A 8 -3.73 14.38 43.80
CA ASN A 8 -4.56 14.44 42.61
C ASN A 8 -3.70 14.05 41.39
N LEU A 9 -4.00 12.92 40.74
CA LEU A 9 -3.43 12.51 39.46
C LEU A 9 -4.50 12.66 38.38
N ASN A 10 -4.75 13.90 37.98
CA ASN A 10 -5.55 14.21 36.79
C ASN A 10 -4.60 14.54 35.64
N LYS A 11 -4.22 13.52 34.86
CA LYS A 11 -3.47 13.71 33.61
C LYS A 11 -4.47 14.10 32.52
N ASN A 12 -4.65 15.41 32.33
CA ASN A 12 -5.17 15.97 31.09
C ASN A 12 -4.17 15.64 29.96
N VAL A 13 -4.52 14.66 29.12
CA VAL A 13 -3.93 14.54 27.78
C VAL A 13 -4.69 15.52 26.90
N GLY A 14 -4.02 16.61 26.53
CA GLY A 14 -4.55 17.60 25.60
C GLY A 14 -4.83 16.95 24.26
N SER A 15 -6.10 16.69 23.98
CA SER A 15 -6.59 16.36 22.65
C SER A 15 -6.59 17.65 21.83
N GLN A 16 -5.60 17.79 20.94
CA GLN A 16 -5.58 18.84 19.94
C GLN A 16 -6.77 18.65 19.00
N GLY A 17 -7.76 19.53 19.13
CA GLY A 17 -8.93 19.60 18.24
C GLY A 17 -8.51 19.91 16.81
N SER A 18 -8.62 18.91 15.94
CA SER A 18 -8.43 19.02 14.50
C SER A 18 -9.77 19.31 13.82
N LYS A 19 -9.87 20.47 13.18
CA LYS A 19 -11.08 21.05 12.58
C LYS A 19 -11.33 20.43 11.21
N GLY A 20 -12.46 19.75 11.01
CA GLY A 20 -12.67 18.85 9.87
C GLY A 20 -13.82 19.18 8.93
N SER A 21 -13.59 19.17 7.62
CA SER A 21 -14.04 18.22 6.59
C SER A 21 -13.02 17.06 6.71
N PHE A 22 -12.57 16.30 5.71
CA PHE A 22 -11.17 15.85 5.92
C PHE A 22 -10.22 17.06 6.07
N LYS A 23 -10.65 18.25 5.59
CA LYS A 23 -10.12 19.61 5.79
C LYS A 23 -11.26 20.62 6.12
N SER A 24 -11.51 20.95 7.40
CA SER A 24 -12.49 21.96 7.93
C SER A 24 -13.98 22.08 7.45
N ILE A 25 -14.96 21.93 8.37
CA ILE A 25 -16.40 22.27 8.29
C ILE A 25 -16.58 23.67 8.92
N PRO A 26 -17.42 24.55 8.35
CA PRO A 26 -17.71 25.87 8.90
C PRO A 26 -18.64 25.78 10.12
N LYS A 27 -18.42 26.67 11.10
CA LYS A 27 -19.38 26.90 12.19
C LYS A 27 -20.60 27.63 11.65
N GLU A 28 -21.78 27.04 11.82
CA GLU A 28 -23.05 27.76 11.65
C GLU A 28 -23.25 28.78 12.78
N GLY A 29 -23.74 29.95 12.39
CA GLY A 29 -24.18 31.00 13.29
C GLY A 29 -24.44 32.30 12.55
N GLU A 30 -25.52 32.38 11.76
CA GLU A 30 -26.49 33.49 11.85
C GLU A 30 -27.69 33.27 10.91
N VAL A 31 -28.87 33.26 11.52
CA VAL A 31 -30.18 33.34 10.88
C VAL A 31 -30.38 34.78 10.40
N ARG A 32 -30.59 34.97 9.09
CA ARG A 32 -31.43 36.05 8.56
C ARG A 32 -32.27 35.51 7.40
N GLY A 33 -33.58 35.54 7.60
CA GLY A 33 -34.54 35.24 6.56
C GLY A 33 -34.66 36.41 5.60
N ASP A 34 -34.79 36.08 4.32
CA ASP A 34 -35.45 36.93 3.34
C ASP A 34 -36.32 36.04 2.45
N ALA A 35 -37.62 36.35 2.44
CA ALA A 35 -38.61 35.70 1.62
C ALA A 35 -38.42 36.15 0.16
N GLN A 36 -38.05 35.23 -0.73
CA GLN A 36 -38.15 35.44 -2.17
C GLN A 36 -39.50 34.92 -2.69
N ALA A 37 -40.23 35.83 -3.34
CA ALA A 37 -41.46 35.58 -4.06
C ALA A 37 -41.24 34.57 -5.23
N PRO A 38 -42.28 33.84 -5.66
CA PRO A 38 -42.16 32.88 -6.75
C PRO A 38 -41.82 33.56 -8.08
N PRO A 39 -41.02 32.93 -8.96
CA PRO A 39 -40.68 33.48 -10.27
C PRO A 39 -41.89 33.46 -11.20
N ASP A 40 -42.11 34.59 -11.85
CA ASP A 40 -43.09 34.80 -12.93
C ASP A 40 -42.65 34.05 -14.19
N LEU A 41 -43.51 33.16 -14.69
CA LEU A 41 -43.25 32.27 -15.85
C LEU A 41 -43.91 32.78 -17.15
N SER A 42 -44.17 34.08 -17.26
CA SER A 42 -44.94 34.63 -18.40
C SER A 42 -44.17 34.88 -19.70
N ASP A 43 -42.86 34.57 -19.79
CA ASP A 43 -42.03 34.89 -20.97
C ASP A 43 -41.39 33.67 -21.69
N VAL A 44 -42.17 32.63 -21.95
CA VAL A 44 -41.80 31.57 -22.90
C VAL A 44 -42.52 31.80 -24.23
N ARG A 45 -42.02 32.76 -25.02
CA ARG A 45 -42.24 32.80 -26.47
C ARG A 45 -40.91 32.67 -27.20
N GLY A 46 -40.89 31.69 -28.10
CA GLY A 46 -39.72 31.15 -28.76
C GLY A 46 -38.82 32.15 -29.45
N PHE A 47 -37.54 32.05 -29.14
CA PHE A 47 -36.46 32.41 -30.03
C PHE A 47 -35.66 31.15 -30.35
N ALA A 48 -35.46 30.88 -31.64
CA ALA A 48 -34.58 29.83 -32.10
C ALA A 48 -33.16 30.16 -31.64
N VAL A 49 -32.62 29.35 -30.72
CA VAL A 49 -31.25 29.46 -30.25
C VAL A 49 -30.33 29.04 -31.41
N PRO A 50 -29.40 29.89 -31.87
CA PRO A 50 -28.36 29.49 -32.80
C PRO A 50 -27.50 28.41 -32.13
N MET A 51 -27.26 27.29 -32.82
CA MET A 51 -26.25 26.32 -32.37
C MET A 51 -24.85 26.92 -32.55
N SER A 52 -24.45 27.76 -31.60
CA SER A 52 -23.08 28.24 -31.45
C SER A 52 -22.39 27.46 -30.32
N ASP A 53 -21.25 26.87 -30.66
CA ASP A 53 -20.23 26.29 -29.79
C ASP A 53 -20.57 24.99 -29.03
N VAL A 54 -20.43 23.85 -29.71
CA VAL A 54 -20.31 22.52 -29.08
C VAL A 54 -18.84 22.15 -28.79
N ASP A 55 -17.87 22.99 -29.17
CA ASP A 55 -16.43 22.72 -29.00
C ASP A 55 -15.75 23.57 -27.90
N GLN A 56 -16.51 24.06 -26.91
CA GLN A 56 -15.92 24.56 -25.67
C GLN A 56 -15.74 23.42 -24.64
N CYS A 57 -15.09 22.32 -25.05
CA CYS A 57 -14.39 21.52 -24.06
C CYS A 57 -13.25 22.40 -23.55
N SER A 58 -13.45 23.04 -22.40
CA SER A 58 -12.41 23.80 -21.71
C SER A 58 -11.17 22.91 -21.64
N GLN A 59 -10.15 23.26 -22.41
CA GLN A 59 -8.85 22.61 -22.30
C GLN A 59 -8.37 22.88 -20.89
N HIS A 60 -8.48 21.89 -20.00
CA HIS A 60 -7.84 21.97 -18.71
C HIS A 60 -6.36 22.17 -18.97
N ASP A 61 -5.80 23.26 -18.44
CA ASP A 61 -4.36 23.43 -18.46
C ASP A 61 -3.70 22.30 -17.65
N GLY A 62 -2.44 22.00 -17.95
CA GLY A 62 -1.72 20.91 -17.28
C GLY A 62 -1.62 21.10 -15.76
N GLU A 63 -1.68 22.35 -15.29
CA GLU A 63 -1.67 22.71 -13.87
C GLU A 63 -2.99 22.34 -13.17
N SER A 64 -4.14 22.62 -13.80
CA SER A 64 -5.48 22.22 -13.32
C SER A 64 -5.60 20.70 -13.21
N VAL A 65 -5.06 19.96 -14.18
CA VAL A 65 -5.04 18.48 -14.16
C VAL A 65 -4.25 17.94 -12.96
N ARG A 66 -3.07 18.49 -12.69
CA ARG A 66 -2.24 18.10 -11.54
C ARG A 66 -2.91 18.42 -10.21
N GLU A 67 -3.54 19.58 -10.10
CA GLU A 67 -4.27 19.97 -8.88
C GLU A 67 -5.47 19.05 -8.63
N MET A 68 -6.29 18.78 -9.64
CA MET A 68 -7.42 17.84 -9.52
C MET A 68 -6.95 16.46 -9.08
N PHE A 69 -5.87 15.94 -9.70
CA PHE A 69 -5.28 14.66 -9.32
C PHE A 69 -4.81 14.63 -7.86
N LEU A 70 -4.13 15.68 -7.39
CA LEU A 70 -3.67 15.78 -6.01
C LEU A 70 -4.82 15.89 -5.00
N ASN A 71 -5.89 16.59 -5.36
CA ASN A 71 -7.08 16.71 -4.53
C ASN A 71 -7.75 15.34 -4.36
N VAL A 72 -7.98 14.62 -5.46
CA VAL A 72 -8.54 13.26 -5.45
C VAL A 72 -7.65 12.29 -4.64
N LYS A 73 -6.33 12.35 -4.81
CA LYS A 73 -5.38 11.56 -4.01
C LYS A 73 -5.54 11.84 -2.51
N ALA A 74 -5.66 13.11 -2.12
CA ALA A 74 -5.83 13.49 -0.72
C ALA A 74 -7.18 13.04 -0.14
N GLU A 75 -8.25 13.04 -0.94
CA GLU A 75 -9.56 12.50 -0.55
C GLU A 75 -9.50 11.00 -0.33
N TYR A 76 -8.84 10.27 -1.24
CA TYR A 76 -8.62 8.84 -1.10
C TYR A 76 -7.82 8.50 0.16
N GLU A 77 -6.74 9.23 0.43
CA GLU A 77 -5.96 9.08 1.66
C GLU A 77 -6.79 9.38 2.92
N GLY A 78 -7.75 10.30 2.83
CA GLY A 78 -8.75 10.56 3.87
C GLY A 78 -9.62 9.32 4.14
N LEU A 79 -10.17 8.70 3.10
CA LEU A 79 -10.93 7.44 3.22
C LEU A 79 -10.08 6.33 3.85
N VAL A 80 -8.84 6.15 3.41
CA VAL A 80 -7.93 5.14 3.98
C VAL A 80 -7.66 5.43 5.46
N ARG A 81 -7.46 6.69 5.85
CA ARG A 81 -7.28 7.08 7.26
C ARG A 81 -8.53 6.82 8.09
N TYR A 82 -9.71 7.07 7.53
CA TYR A 82 -10.98 6.78 8.18
C TYR A 82 -11.06 5.29 8.56
N PHE A 83 -10.84 4.41 7.59
CA PHE A 83 -10.95 2.96 7.76
C PHE A 83 -9.81 2.33 8.55
N SER A 84 -8.60 2.87 8.47
CA SER A 84 -7.43 2.30 9.15
C SER A 84 -7.39 2.54 10.67
N GLY A 85 -8.19 3.47 11.20
CA GLY A 85 -8.23 3.65 12.65
C GLY A 85 -9.28 4.62 13.18
N GLN A 86 -9.64 5.68 12.45
CA GLN A 86 -10.57 6.68 12.98
C GLN A 86 -11.96 6.09 13.26
N ARG A 87 -12.47 5.26 12.35
CA ARG A 87 -13.75 4.57 12.51
C ARG A 87 -13.75 3.67 13.75
N GLN A 88 -12.69 2.90 13.96
CA GLN A 88 -12.59 2.02 15.13
C GLN A 88 -12.49 2.82 16.43
N ALA A 89 -11.73 3.92 16.44
CA ALA A 89 -11.62 4.79 17.61
C ALA A 89 -12.97 5.41 18.01
N LEU A 90 -13.83 5.76 17.04
CA LEU A 90 -15.19 6.22 17.31
C LEU A 90 -16.05 5.10 17.93
N ILE A 91 -15.96 3.88 17.40
CA ILE A 91 -16.68 2.71 17.95
C ILE A 91 -16.23 2.42 19.39
N ASP A 92 -14.93 2.39 19.64
CA ASP A 92 -14.37 2.13 20.97
C ASP A 92 -14.78 3.25 21.94
N GLY A 93 -14.67 4.52 21.50
CA GLY A 93 -15.08 5.68 22.28
C GLY A 93 -16.57 5.70 22.64
N MET A 94 -17.43 5.23 21.73
CA MET A 94 -18.86 5.05 21.97
C MET A 94 -19.11 3.92 22.98
N ASN A 95 -18.47 2.76 22.79
CA ASN A 95 -18.60 1.60 23.67
C ASN A 95 -18.12 1.89 25.10
N ASP A 96 -17.04 2.65 25.26
CA ASP A 96 -16.53 3.08 26.55
C ASP A 96 -17.55 3.96 27.29
N LYS A 97 -18.19 4.90 26.59
CA LYS A 97 -19.23 5.77 27.17
C LYS A 97 -20.46 4.96 27.60
N LEU A 98 -20.90 4.01 26.77
CA LEU A 98 -22.01 3.11 27.11
C LEU A 98 -21.66 2.20 28.30
N SER A 99 -20.43 1.67 28.34
CA SER A 99 -19.96 0.83 29.45
C SER A 99 -19.92 1.61 30.77
N GLN A 100 -19.51 2.89 30.73
CA GLN A 100 -19.57 3.77 31.89
C GLN A 100 -21.01 4.02 32.34
N ALA A 101 -21.93 4.29 31.42
CA ALA A 101 -23.35 4.46 31.74
C ALA A 101 -23.93 3.19 32.39
N GLN A 102 -23.59 2.01 31.87
CA GLN A 102 -24.03 0.73 32.44
C GLN A 102 -23.48 0.52 33.85
N MET A 103 -22.18 0.74 34.06
CA MET A 103 -21.55 0.61 35.37
C MET A 103 -22.22 1.52 36.41
N ILE A 104 -22.52 2.78 36.05
CA ILE A 104 -23.23 3.71 36.94
C ILE A 104 -24.64 3.19 37.23
N THR A 105 -25.33 2.66 36.20
CA THR A 105 -26.66 2.06 36.34
C THR A 105 -26.64 0.91 37.35
N ASP A 106 -25.66 0.02 37.28
CA ASP A 106 -25.52 -1.09 38.22
C ASP A 106 -25.29 -0.59 39.66
N THR A 107 -24.56 0.52 39.85
CA THR A 107 -24.34 1.11 41.18
C THR A 107 -25.59 1.77 41.78
N LEU A 108 -26.56 2.21 40.97
CA LEU A 108 -27.78 2.89 41.45
C LEU A 108 -28.61 2.02 42.39
N GLU A 109 -28.59 0.71 42.20
CA GLU A 109 -29.30 -0.25 43.03
C GLU A 109 -28.91 -0.13 44.51
N HIS A 110 -27.68 0.30 44.79
CA HIS A 110 -27.06 0.26 46.11
C HIS A 110 -26.94 1.66 46.76
N ILE A 111 -27.41 2.72 46.07
CA ILE A 111 -27.23 4.11 46.49
C ILE A 111 -28.53 4.71 47.05
N HIS A 112 -28.37 5.53 48.11
CA HIS A 112 -29.44 6.27 48.77
C HIS A 112 -30.21 7.17 47.77
N PRO A 113 -31.54 7.32 47.87
CA PRO A 113 -32.37 8.06 46.90
C PRO A 113 -31.84 9.44 46.50
N ASN A 114 -31.35 10.23 47.45
CA ASN A 114 -30.80 11.58 47.16
C ASN A 114 -29.55 11.57 46.24
N GLY A 115 -28.77 10.49 46.23
CA GLY A 115 -27.62 10.35 45.32
C GLY A 115 -27.99 9.90 43.91
N ARG A 116 -29.18 9.31 43.74
CA ARG A 116 -29.63 8.74 42.46
C ARG A 116 -29.82 9.80 41.39
N ILE A 117 -30.40 10.95 41.74
CA ILE A 117 -30.69 12.03 40.78
C ILE A 117 -29.43 12.48 40.03
N LYS A 118 -28.30 12.66 40.75
CA LYS A 118 -27.02 13.07 40.13
C LYS A 118 -26.43 12.00 39.22
N LEU A 119 -26.59 10.73 39.59
CA LEU A 119 -26.08 9.61 38.81
C LEU A 119 -26.95 9.33 37.57
N GLU A 120 -28.26 9.51 37.67
CA GLU A 120 -29.19 9.46 36.54
C GLU A 120 -28.88 10.56 35.50
N GLU A 121 -28.51 11.76 35.96
CA GLU A 121 -28.04 12.84 35.08
C GLU A 121 -26.74 12.45 34.36
N LEU A 122 -25.78 11.88 35.09
CA LEU A 122 -24.50 11.41 34.50
C LEU A 122 -24.70 10.26 33.51
N ILE A 123 -25.62 9.32 33.79
CA ILE A 123 -25.99 8.25 32.84
C ILE A 123 -26.51 8.86 31.55
N ARG A 124 -27.44 9.83 31.65
CA ARG A 124 -28.01 10.50 30.49
C ARG A 124 -26.96 11.24 29.67
N GLU A 125 -26.03 11.94 30.33
CA GLU A 125 -24.90 12.61 29.68
C GLU A 125 -24.02 11.60 28.91
N ARG A 126 -23.67 10.48 29.53
CA ARG A 126 -22.84 9.44 28.89
C ARG A 126 -23.54 8.80 27.70
N GLN A 127 -24.85 8.56 27.80
CA GLN A 127 -25.65 8.04 26.70
C GLN A 127 -25.75 9.05 25.55
N GLN A 128 -25.94 10.34 25.86
CA GLN A 128 -25.98 11.39 24.84
C GLN A 128 -24.64 11.50 24.08
N LEU A 129 -23.51 11.47 24.78
CA LEU A 129 -22.20 11.51 24.13
C LEU A 129 -21.94 10.27 23.25
N ALA A 130 -22.46 9.10 23.63
CA ALA A 130 -22.39 7.91 22.79
C ALA A 130 -23.27 8.03 21.53
N GLU A 131 -24.43 8.69 21.66
CA GLU A 131 -25.30 9.01 20.53
C GLU A 131 -24.64 9.97 19.54
N GLU A 132 -23.91 10.98 20.04
CA GLU A 132 -23.15 11.91 19.21
C GLU A 132 -22.05 11.19 18.40
N ASP A 133 -21.30 10.28 19.05
CA ASP A 133 -20.32 9.43 18.34
C ASP A 133 -20.99 8.55 17.28
N ARG A 134 -22.17 7.98 17.59
CA ARG A 134 -22.94 7.16 16.64
C ARG A 134 -23.39 7.98 15.44
N ALA A 135 -23.96 9.16 15.66
CA ALA A 135 -24.38 10.04 14.57
C ALA A 135 -23.20 10.49 13.70
N GLN A 136 -22.04 10.74 14.32
CA GLN A 136 -20.82 11.06 13.59
C GLN A 136 -20.33 9.87 12.74
N LEU A 137 -20.39 8.65 13.28
CA LEU A 137 -20.04 7.43 12.55
C LEU A 137 -20.97 7.21 11.36
N GLU A 138 -22.28 7.31 11.56
CA GLU A 138 -23.30 7.18 10.50
C GLU A 138 -23.10 8.22 9.40
N HIS A 139 -22.80 9.46 9.78
CA HIS A 139 -22.50 10.53 8.83
C HIS A 139 -21.29 10.18 7.94
N TYR A 140 -20.18 9.75 8.54
CA TYR A 140 -18.99 9.40 7.77
C TYR A 140 -19.19 8.14 6.92
N ASP A 141 -19.80 7.09 7.47
CA ASP A 141 -20.11 5.87 6.72
C ASP A 141 -21.00 6.19 5.50
N GLY A 142 -21.96 7.12 5.64
CA GLY A 142 -22.81 7.58 4.54
C GLY A 142 -22.10 8.38 3.45
N LEU A 143 -20.93 8.98 3.75
CA LEU A 143 -20.14 9.72 2.77
C LEU A 143 -19.20 8.84 1.95
N VAL A 144 -18.86 7.63 2.42
CA VAL A 144 -17.82 6.78 1.81
C VAL A 144 -18.10 6.50 0.34
N ASP A 145 -19.29 6.00 0.01
CA ASP A 145 -19.62 5.59 -1.36
C ASP A 145 -19.73 6.81 -2.29
N PHE A 146 -20.26 7.92 -1.77
CA PHE A 146 -20.31 9.19 -2.50
C PHE A 146 -18.90 9.68 -2.86
N THR A 147 -17.99 9.72 -1.89
CA THR A 147 -16.61 10.15 -2.11
C THR A 147 -15.87 9.20 -3.06
N ARG A 148 -16.06 7.87 -2.94
CA ARG A 148 -15.48 6.91 -3.89
C ARG A 148 -15.95 7.15 -5.33
N GLN A 149 -17.25 7.39 -5.50
CA GLN A 149 -17.82 7.66 -6.82
C GLN A 149 -17.32 8.98 -7.40
N ASP A 150 -17.18 10.02 -6.57
CA ASP A 150 -16.66 11.33 -6.98
C ASP A 150 -15.19 11.23 -7.42
N ILE A 151 -14.36 10.51 -6.65
CA ILE A 151 -12.98 10.18 -6.99
C ILE A 151 -12.93 9.45 -8.34
N LEU A 152 -13.74 8.40 -8.53
CA LEU A 152 -13.79 7.63 -9.78
C LEU A 152 -14.17 8.51 -10.98
N ASN A 153 -15.22 9.32 -10.84
CA ASN A 153 -15.68 10.23 -11.88
C ASN A 153 -14.61 11.24 -12.25
N THR A 154 -13.94 11.83 -11.26
CA THR A 154 -12.88 12.82 -11.47
C THR A 154 -11.68 12.18 -12.16
N MET A 155 -11.20 11.02 -11.70
CA MET A 155 -10.09 10.31 -12.34
C MET A 155 -10.43 9.96 -13.80
N THR A 156 -11.63 9.45 -14.05
CA THR A 156 -12.11 9.15 -15.41
C THR A 156 -12.16 10.41 -16.28
N GLY A 157 -12.64 11.53 -15.73
CA GLY A 157 -12.68 12.82 -16.41
C GLY A 157 -11.29 13.31 -16.80
N ILE A 158 -10.33 13.28 -15.87
CA ILE A 158 -8.96 13.74 -16.14
C ILE A 158 -8.27 12.84 -17.19
N LEU A 159 -8.50 11.53 -17.14
CA LEU A 159 -7.98 10.59 -18.14
C LEU A 159 -8.42 10.95 -19.57
N HIS A 160 -9.66 11.45 -19.74
CA HIS A 160 -10.20 11.83 -21.04
C HIS A 160 -9.89 13.28 -21.45
N ALA A 161 -9.58 14.16 -20.49
CA ALA A 161 -9.35 15.58 -20.74
C ALA A 161 -7.93 15.93 -21.21
N GLY A 162 -6.92 15.11 -20.88
CA GLY A 162 -5.51 15.40 -21.15
C GLY A 162 -4.90 14.57 -22.29
N PRO A 163 -3.78 15.03 -22.89
CA PRO A 163 -2.90 14.16 -23.67
C PRO A 163 -2.46 13.00 -22.78
N GLY A 164 -2.60 11.75 -23.25
CA GLY A 164 -2.37 10.55 -22.45
C GLY A 164 -0.99 10.47 -21.77
N GLY A 165 0.00 11.25 -22.21
CA GLY A 165 1.30 11.37 -21.56
C GLY A 165 1.27 12.07 -20.19
N ASN A 166 0.45 13.11 -20.00
CA ASN A 166 0.45 13.89 -18.76
C ASN A 166 -0.03 13.07 -17.56
N MET A 167 -1.02 12.20 -17.75
CA MET A 167 -1.50 11.34 -16.66
C MET A 167 -0.45 10.29 -16.30
N ASN A 168 0.23 9.70 -17.29
CA ASN A 168 1.27 8.70 -17.03
C ASN A 168 2.42 9.28 -16.20
N ASP A 169 2.83 10.52 -16.51
CA ASP A 169 3.86 11.23 -15.74
C ASP A 169 3.42 11.47 -14.29
N LEU A 170 2.17 11.90 -14.06
CA LEU A 170 1.63 12.11 -12.70
C LEU A 170 1.54 10.79 -11.92
N VAL A 171 1.11 9.72 -12.56
CA VAL A 171 0.99 8.40 -11.92
C VAL A 171 2.35 7.91 -11.44
N HIS A 172 3.39 8.11 -12.24
CA HIS A 172 4.77 7.76 -11.88
C HIS A 172 5.41 8.75 -10.89
N GLU A 173 5.18 10.06 -11.03
CA GLU A 173 5.70 11.11 -10.12
C GLU A 173 5.21 10.87 -8.69
N PHE A 174 3.92 10.58 -8.53
CA PHE A 174 3.29 10.42 -7.22
C PHE A 174 3.19 8.97 -6.75
N ASN A 175 3.57 8.01 -7.60
CA ASN A 175 3.41 6.58 -7.36
C ASN A 175 1.99 6.23 -6.88
N TRP A 176 1.00 6.85 -7.51
CA TRP A 176 -0.43 6.74 -7.18
C TRP A 176 -1.25 6.94 -8.47
N PRO A 177 -2.42 6.30 -8.65
CA PRO A 177 -3.02 5.30 -7.78
C PRO A 177 -2.14 4.05 -7.66
N THR A 178 -2.26 3.30 -6.56
CA THR A 178 -1.68 1.95 -6.46
C THR A 178 -2.62 0.94 -7.11
N LEU A 179 -2.16 -0.30 -7.36
CA LEU A 179 -3.05 -1.36 -7.86
C LEU A 179 -4.24 -1.61 -6.91
N GLU A 180 -4.01 -1.51 -5.60
CA GLU A 180 -5.06 -1.63 -4.58
C GLU A 180 -6.07 -0.48 -4.70
N ALA A 181 -5.60 0.76 -4.85
CA ALA A 181 -6.49 1.92 -5.05
C ALA A 181 -7.28 1.81 -6.36
N CYS A 182 -6.66 1.32 -7.44
CA CYS A 182 -7.35 1.07 -8.70
C CYS A 182 -8.48 0.04 -8.55
N GLN A 183 -8.26 -1.03 -7.77
CA GLN A 183 -9.26 -2.06 -7.52
C GLN A 183 -10.39 -1.56 -6.60
N ASP A 184 -10.03 -0.88 -5.51
CA ASP A 184 -10.97 -0.32 -4.53
C ASP A 184 -11.91 0.72 -5.15
N LEU A 185 -11.38 1.58 -6.03
CA LEU A 185 -12.14 2.64 -6.70
C LEU A 185 -12.79 2.18 -8.01
N GLY A 186 -12.45 0.99 -8.53
CA GLY A 186 -12.92 0.54 -9.84
C GLY A 186 -12.41 1.39 -11.00
N LEU A 187 -11.16 1.88 -10.94
CA LEU A 187 -10.59 2.75 -11.97
C LEU A 187 -10.43 2.03 -13.32
N PRO A 188 -10.48 2.77 -14.46
CA PRO A 188 -10.20 2.23 -15.78
C PRO A 188 -8.88 1.45 -15.87
N MET A 189 -8.83 0.46 -16.77
CA MET A 189 -7.66 -0.42 -16.95
C MET A 189 -6.39 0.35 -17.33
N ASP A 190 -6.54 1.50 -17.99
CA ASP A 190 -5.47 2.43 -18.31
C ASP A 190 -4.61 2.79 -17.08
N TYR A 191 -5.24 3.05 -15.93
CA TYR A 191 -4.51 3.30 -14.69
C TYR A 191 -3.71 2.09 -14.23
N GLN A 192 -4.24 0.87 -14.38
CA GLN A 192 -3.50 -0.34 -14.03
C GLN A 192 -2.27 -0.49 -14.92
N TYR A 193 -2.39 -0.24 -16.21
CA TYR A 193 -1.26 -0.27 -17.13
C TYR A 193 -0.23 0.83 -16.85
N MET A 194 -0.66 2.03 -16.45
CA MET A 194 0.26 3.12 -16.06
C MET A 194 1.04 2.70 -14.82
N VAL A 195 0.36 2.16 -13.81
CA VAL A 195 0.99 1.66 -12.58
C VAL A 195 1.99 0.54 -12.84
N THR A 196 1.70 -0.37 -13.78
CA THR A 196 2.63 -1.45 -14.16
C THR A 196 3.72 -1.04 -15.14
N GLY A 197 3.70 0.21 -15.63
CA GLY A 197 4.65 0.71 -16.63
C GLY A 197 4.48 0.07 -18.01
N THR A 198 3.31 -0.50 -18.31
CA THR A 198 2.97 -1.12 -19.60
C THR A 198 2.02 -0.26 -20.43
N TYR A 199 1.75 0.97 -19.98
CA TYR A 199 0.87 1.89 -20.67
C TYR A 199 1.54 2.45 -21.93
N ASN A 200 1.02 2.05 -23.08
CA ASN A 200 1.37 2.67 -24.35
C ASN A 200 0.31 3.73 -24.64
N ALA A 201 0.62 4.99 -24.38
CA ALA A 201 -0.24 6.10 -24.78
C ALA A 201 -0.25 6.18 -26.31
N SER A 202 -1.15 5.44 -26.96
CA SER A 202 -1.45 5.67 -28.37
C SER A 202 -2.01 7.09 -28.46
N THR A 203 -1.22 8.01 -29.00
CA THR A 203 -1.62 9.40 -29.23
C THR A 203 -2.75 9.41 -30.25
N ILE A 204 -3.99 9.32 -29.79
CA ILE A 204 -5.15 9.63 -30.61
C ILE A 204 -5.18 11.16 -30.74
N THR A 205 -4.45 11.70 -31.71
CA THR A 205 -4.65 13.08 -32.15
C THR A 205 -5.98 13.16 -32.87
N ARG A 206 -7.01 13.66 -32.19
CA ARG A 206 -8.34 13.90 -32.77
C ARG A 206 -8.27 15.16 -33.66
N GLY A 207 -7.86 14.99 -34.91
CA GLY A 207 -8.00 16.03 -35.94
C GLY A 207 -9.47 16.15 -36.38
N ALA A 208 -9.97 17.38 -36.57
CA ALA A 208 -11.37 17.71 -36.86
C ALA A 208 -11.92 17.19 -38.22
N SER A 209 -11.21 16.30 -38.91
CA SER A 209 -11.69 15.68 -40.15
C SER A 209 -10.95 14.35 -40.32
N SER A 210 -11.66 13.25 -40.12
CA SER A 210 -11.20 11.84 -40.18
C SER A 210 -10.40 11.32 -38.97
N LEU A 211 -10.95 10.27 -38.35
CA LEU A 211 -10.25 9.37 -37.44
C LEU A 211 -9.15 8.64 -38.23
N GLN A 212 -7.92 9.12 -38.15
CA GLN A 212 -6.75 8.31 -38.48
C GLN A 212 -6.06 7.89 -37.17
N VAL A 213 -6.18 6.61 -36.84
CA VAL A 213 -5.29 5.96 -35.87
C VAL A 213 -3.93 5.88 -36.54
N GLN A 214 -3.06 6.84 -36.27
CA GLN A 214 -1.66 6.72 -36.65
C GLN A 214 -0.98 5.87 -35.57
N GLU A 215 -0.96 4.55 -35.75
CA GLU A 215 0.04 3.69 -35.12
C GLU A 215 1.40 4.11 -35.65
N GLY A 216 1.98 5.16 -35.06
CA GLY A 216 3.37 5.50 -35.26
C GLY A 216 4.23 4.43 -34.58
N PRO A 217 5.10 3.70 -35.31
CA PRO A 217 6.08 2.84 -34.69
C PRO A 217 7.21 3.72 -34.15
N GLN A 218 6.94 4.45 -33.07
CA GLN A 218 8.02 5.02 -32.28
C GLN A 218 8.41 3.98 -31.25
N GLU A 219 9.05 2.92 -31.74
CA GLU A 219 9.88 2.07 -30.87
C GLU A 219 10.84 3.03 -30.17
N SER A 220 10.69 3.18 -28.86
CA SER A 220 11.60 4.00 -28.08
C SER A 220 13.03 3.57 -28.40
N ALA A 221 13.98 4.51 -28.37
CA ALA A 221 15.39 4.18 -28.64
C ALA A 221 15.88 3.02 -27.77
N GLU A 222 15.26 2.85 -26.60
CA GLU A 222 15.45 1.73 -25.68
C GLU A 222 14.89 0.40 -26.22
N ILE A 223 13.68 0.36 -26.79
CA ILE A 223 13.13 -0.85 -27.44
C ILE A 223 13.99 -1.26 -28.64
N LEU A 224 14.43 -0.29 -29.44
CA LEU A 224 15.31 -0.56 -30.59
C LEU A 224 16.68 -1.07 -30.13
N TYR A 225 17.22 -0.50 -29.05
CA TYR A 225 18.45 -0.94 -28.42
C TYR A 225 18.35 -2.36 -27.87
N LEU A 226 17.26 -2.67 -27.15
CA LEU A 226 17.01 -3.99 -26.59
C LEU A 226 16.81 -5.03 -27.69
N ARG A 227 16.08 -4.71 -28.76
CA ARG A 227 15.93 -5.61 -29.92
C ARG A 227 17.26 -5.89 -30.61
N ASN A 228 18.08 -4.86 -30.85
CA ASN A 228 19.42 -5.06 -31.40
C ASN A 228 20.31 -5.91 -30.48
N ARG A 229 20.21 -5.70 -29.16
CA ARG A 229 20.98 -6.47 -28.19
C ARG A 229 20.53 -7.93 -28.10
N ILE A 230 19.23 -8.20 -28.21
CA ILE A 230 18.67 -9.56 -28.31
C ILE A 230 19.18 -10.23 -29.58
N ALA A 231 19.10 -9.57 -30.75
CA ALA A 231 19.58 -10.13 -32.02
C ALA A 231 21.09 -10.47 -31.98
N VAL A 232 21.91 -9.62 -31.36
CA VAL A 232 23.35 -9.87 -31.18
C VAL A 232 23.59 -11.08 -30.27
N LEU A 233 22.85 -11.19 -29.16
CA LEU A 233 22.96 -12.31 -28.24
C LEU A 233 22.50 -13.63 -28.89
N GLU A 234 21.40 -13.62 -29.65
CA GLU A 234 20.91 -14.78 -30.39
C GLU A 234 21.94 -15.26 -31.44
N ALA A 235 22.57 -14.33 -32.16
CA ALA A 235 23.65 -14.64 -33.11
C ALA A 235 24.90 -15.21 -32.42
N GLN A 236 25.24 -14.74 -31.21
CA GLN A 236 26.33 -15.31 -30.41
C GLN A 236 26.02 -16.71 -29.91
N VAL A 237 24.78 -16.97 -29.47
CA VAL A 237 24.33 -18.30 -29.04
C VAL A 237 24.37 -19.29 -30.21
N GLN A 238 23.88 -18.91 -31.39
CA GLN A 238 23.95 -19.73 -32.60
C GLN A 238 25.40 -20.02 -33.04
N LYS A 239 26.31 -19.01 -32.99
CA LYS A 239 27.74 -19.23 -33.27
C LYS A 239 28.41 -20.17 -32.27
N SER A 240 28.03 -20.10 -30.98
CA SER A 240 28.56 -21.00 -29.95
C SER A 240 28.14 -22.47 -30.18
N HIS A 241 26.97 -22.69 -30.78
CA HIS A 241 26.49 -24.02 -31.12
C HIS A 241 27.16 -24.62 -32.36
N GLN A 242 27.63 -23.79 -33.30
CA GLN A 242 28.41 -24.27 -34.45
C GLN A 242 29.90 -24.50 -34.14
N ALA A 243 30.47 -23.77 -33.17
CA ALA A 243 31.88 -23.93 -32.78
C ALA A 243 32.18 -25.18 -31.92
N LYS A 244 31.19 -26.04 -31.66
CA LYS A 244 31.31 -27.22 -30.78
C LYS A 244 31.44 -28.55 -31.52
N ILE A 245 32.09 -28.55 -32.68
CA ILE A 245 32.57 -29.77 -33.34
C ILE A 245 34.04 -29.54 -33.69
N THR A 246 34.92 -30.40 -33.17
CA THR A 246 36.37 -30.50 -33.45
C THR A 246 37.32 -29.74 -32.52
N THR A 247 37.37 -30.14 -31.24
CA THR A 247 38.65 -30.26 -30.51
C THR A 247 38.55 -31.35 -29.45
N LYS A 248 39.61 -32.13 -29.34
CA LYS A 248 39.77 -33.30 -28.47
C LYS A 248 39.59 -32.91 -26.98
N PRO A 249 38.99 -33.78 -26.14
CA PRO A 249 38.77 -33.47 -24.74
C PRO A 249 40.09 -33.61 -23.96
N VAL A 250 40.57 -32.52 -23.39
CA VAL A 250 41.44 -32.54 -22.22
C VAL A 250 40.52 -32.41 -21.02
N GLU A 251 40.65 -33.36 -20.10
CA GLU A 251 39.85 -33.53 -18.89
C GLU A 251 39.83 -32.25 -18.03
N ALA A 252 38.83 -31.40 -18.26
CA ALA A 252 38.37 -30.42 -17.30
C ALA A 252 37.09 -30.99 -16.68
N LYS A 253 37.15 -31.31 -15.38
CA LYS A 253 36.03 -31.79 -14.58
C LYS A 253 34.80 -30.92 -14.85
N ASP A 254 33.79 -31.52 -15.46
CA ASP A 254 32.45 -30.97 -15.58
C ASP A 254 31.95 -30.59 -14.18
N GLN A 255 32.05 -29.30 -13.84
CA GLN A 255 31.09 -28.70 -12.93
C GLN A 255 29.77 -28.69 -13.67
N GLN A 256 29.04 -29.80 -13.55
CA GLN A 256 27.64 -29.86 -13.90
C GLN A 256 26.96 -28.69 -13.20
N VAL A 257 26.67 -27.63 -13.96
CA VAL A 257 25.69 -26.63 -13.57
C VAL A 257 24.40 -27.42 -13.41
N LYS A 258 24.10 -27.84 -12.17
CA LYS A 258 22.88 -28.55 -11.82
C LYS A 258 21.75 -27.65 -12.28
N LYS A 259 21.15 -27.98 -13.43
CA LYS A 259 19.94 -27.31 -13.89
C LYS A 259 18.92 -27.54 -12.78
N LEU A 260 18.49 -26.44 -12.16
CA LEU A 260 17.43 -26.48 -11.17
C LEU A 260 16.20 -27.12 -11.79
N ASP A 261 15.46 -27.88 -10.98
CA ASP A 261 14.25 -28.54 -11.45
C ASP A 261 13.27 -27.50 -12.02
N PRO A 262 12.76 -27.65 -13.25
CA PRO A 262 11.77 -26.74 -13.81
C PRO A 262 10.52 -26.60 -12.91
N VAL A 263 10.15 -27.64 -12.16
CA VAL A 263 9.04 -27.58 -11.19
C VAL A 263 9.40 -26.69 -10.00
N PHE A 264 10.65 -26.70 -9.55
CA PHE A 264 11.13 -25.79 -8.50
C PHE A 264 11.07 -24.33 -8.96
N LEU A 265 11.55 -24.04 -10.17
CA LEU A 265 11.54 -22.68 -10.74
C LEU A 265 10.10 -22.15 -10.93
N GLU A 266 9.18 -23.01 -11.36
CA GLU A 266 7.78 -22.64 -11.53
C GLU A 266 7.10 -22.33 -10.19
N ARG A 267 7.39 -23.12 -9.14
CA ARG A 267 6.89 -22.86 -7.79
C ARG A 267 7.45 -21.57 -7.20
N ARG A 268 8.74 -21.29 -7.44
CA ARG A 268 9.40 -20.04 -7.05
C ARG A 268 8.78 -18.82 -7.73
N ARG A 269 8.39 -18.92 -9.00
CA ARG A 269 7.77 -17.80 -9.74
C ARG A 269 6.41 -17.38 -9.20
N ARG A 270 5.66 -18.32 -8.62
CA ARG A 270 4.31 -18.05 -8.13
C ARG A 270 4.28 -17.12 -6.93
N HIS A 271 5.30 -17.17 -6.07
CA HIS A 271 5.33 -16.40 -4.82
C HIS A 271 6.69 -15.75 -4.58
N LYS A 272 6.67 -14.46 -4.26
CA LYS A 272 7.87 -13.71 -3.90
C LYS A 272 8.12 -13.82 -2.40
N PHE A 273 9.20 -14.49 -2.01
CA PHE A 273 9.65 -14.49 -0.61
C PHE A 273 10.12 -13.09 -0.20
N THR A 274 9.83 -12.70 1.03
CA THR A 274 10.39 -11.49 1.64
C THR A 274 11.89 -11.66 1.83
N THR A 275 12.69 -10.68 1.40
CA THR A 275 14.14 -10.71 1.61
C THR A 275 14.51 -10.45 3.07
N PHE A 276 15.65 -10.97 3.52
CA PHE A 276 16.24 -10.67 4.82
C PHE A 276 17.67 -10.20 4.68
N GLU A 277 17.93 -8.98 5.11
CA GLU A 277 19.26 -8.37 5.04
C GLU A 277 19.94 -8.34 6.40
N ARG A 278 19.26 -7.80 7.42
CA ARG A 278 19.74 -7.69 8.82
C ARG A 278 18.54 -7.66 9.77
N GLY A 279 18.76 -7.99 11.04
CA GLY A 279 17.73 -7.89 12.07
C GLY A 279 18.19 -8.30 13.46
N THR A 280 17.34 -8.09 14.45
CA THR A 280 17.48 -8.63 15.79
C THR A 280 17.29 -10.16 15.80
N PRO A 281 17.76 -10.90 16.82
CA PRO A 281 17.48 -12.34 16.91
C PRO A 281 15.99 -12.68 16.86
N HIS A 282 15.14 -11.78 17.37
CA HIS A 282 13.69 -11.96 17.35
C HIS A 282 13.14 -11.82 15.92
N GLU A 283 13.59 -10.80 15.18
CA GLU A 283 13.19 -10.58 13.78
C GLU A 283 13.68 -11.72 12.88
N ALA A 284 14.91 -12.21 13.07
CA ALA A 284 15.43 -13.36 12.35
C ALA A 284 14.59 -14.62 12.59
N GLN A 285 14.18 -14.87 13.84
CA GLN A 285 13.29 -15.98 14.16
C GLN A 285 11.91 -15.82 13.49
N GLN A 286 11.32 -14.62 13.55
CA GLN A 286 10.03 -14.37 12.90
C GLN A 286 10.12 -14.57 11.39
N TRP A 287 11.17 -14.04 10.76
CA TRP A 287 11.39 -14.18 9.32
C TRP A 287 11.55 -15.66 8.95
N LEU A 288 12.37 -16.41 9.69
CA LEU A 288 12.60 -17.84 9.44
C LEU A 288 11.30 -18.64 9.55
N ASN A 289 10.46 -18.34 10.55
CA ASN A 289 9.15 -19.00 10.69
C ASN A 289 8.24 -18.72 9.49
N ARG A 290 8.18 -17.47 9.02
CA ARG A 290 7.37 -17.09 7.83
C ARG A 290 7.90 -17.78 6.57
N TYR A 291 9.22 -17.80 6.40
CA TYR A 291 9.88 -18.49 5.30
C TYR A 291 9.55 -19.98 5.29
N GLU A 292 9.64 -20.67 6.43
CA GLU A 292 9.32 -22.10 6.53
C GLU A 292 7.86 -22.40 6.19
N VAL A 293 6.92 -21.61 6.69
CA VAL A 293 5.49 -21.79 6.39
C VAL A 293 5.24 -21.67 4.89
N LEU A 294 5.78 -20.65 4.25
CA LEU A 294 5.63 -20.43 2.81
C LEU A 294 6.32 -21.52 1.98
N ALA A 295 7.55 -21.88 2.34
CA ALA A 295 8.30 -22.92 1.64
C ALA A 295 7.60 -24.29 1.75
N ASN A 296 7.07 -24.63 2.93
CA ASN A 296 6.29 -25.85 3.13
C ASN A 296 4.98 -25.83 2.34
N TYR A 297 4.28 -24.69 2.30
CA TYR A 297 3.07 -24.52 1.50
C TYR A 297 3.34 -24.71 -0.01
N LEU A 298 4.48 -24.21 -0.50
CA LEU A 298 4.94 -24.45 -1.88
C LEU A 298 5.53 -25.86 -2.09
N GLY A 299 5.60 -26.69 -1.05
CA GLY A 299 6.12 -28.05 -1.11
C GLY A 299 7.64 -28.12 -1.34
N PHE A 300 8.41 -27.11 -0.93
CA PHE A 300 9.86 -27.14 -1.05
C PHE A 300 10.45 -28.24 -0.17
N THR A 301 11.33 -29.03 -0.76
CA THR A 301 12.19 -29.96 -0.02
C THR A 301 13.21 -29.19 0.82
N ASP A 302 13.79 -29.83 1.83
CA ASP A 302 14.77 -29.17 2.70
C ASP A 302 16.00 -28.65 1.92
N LYS A 303 16.38 -29.35 0.85
CA LYS A 303 17.44 -28.89 -0.05
C LYS A 303 17.01 -27.69 -0.90
N GLU A 304 15.78 -27.68 -1.39
CA GLU A 304 15.24 -26.52 -2.13
C GLU A 304 15.15 -25.29 -1.21
N LYS A 305 14.85 -25.49 0.08
CA LYS A 305 14.87 -24.41 1.08
C LYS A 305 16.26 -23.81 1.24
N THR A 306 17.32 -24.63 1.31
CA THR A 306 18.69 -24.13 1.41
C THR A 306 19.14 -23.45 0.12
N ASP A 307 18.75 -23.98 -1.04
CA ASP A 307 19.10 -23.39 -2.33
C ASP A 307 18.43 -22.02 -2.53
N GLU A 308 17.19 -21.85 -2.08
CA GLU A 308 16.45 -20.58 -2.19
C GLU A 308 16.99 -19.48 -1.26
N LEU A 309 17.67 -19.83 -0.16
CA LEU A 309 18.30 -18.84 0.73
C LEU A 309 19.25 -17.89 0.02
N VAL A 310 19.92 -18.34 -1.06
CA VAL A 310 20.81 -17.51 -1.88
C VAL A 310 20.06 -16.35 -2.54
N ALA A 311 18.77 -16.54 -2.85
CA ALA A 311 17.95 -15.53 -3.51
C ALA A 311 17.23 -14.60 -2.54
N VAL A 312 16.95 -15.06 -1.31
CA VAL A 312 16.17 -14.31 -0.32
C VAL A 312 17.04 -13.59 0.71
N PHE A 313 18.28 -14.02 0.90
CA PHE A 313 19.24 -13.26 1.70
C PHE A 313 19.86 -12.14 0.88
N GLY A 314 19.92 -10.95 1.50
CA GLY A 314 20.62 -9.80 0.93
C GLY A 314 21.83 -9.39 1.78
N SER A 315 22.73 -8.63 1.15
CA SER A 315 23.88 -7.97 1.81
C SER A 315 24.68 -8.93 2.72
N ASP A 316 24.99 -8.52 3.95
CA ASP A 316 25.88 -9.23 4.87
C ASP A 316 25.37 -10.62 5.25
N THR A 317 24.04 -10.81 5.29
CA THR A 317 23.46 -12.13 5.57
C THR A 317 23.76 -13.11 4.43
N LEU A 318 23.75 -12.65 3.17
CA LEU A 318 24.14 -13.48 2.03
C LEU A 318 25.61 -13.85 2.09
N ASP A 319 26.49 -12.90 2.40
CA ASP A 319 27.93 -13.15 2.55
C ASP A 319 28.21 -14.16 3.67
N TRP A 320 27.49 -14.05 4.79
CA TRP A 320 27.54 -15.04 5.87
C TRP A 320 27.11 -16.42 5.39
N TYR A 321 25.99 -16.51 4.68
CA TYR A 321 25.46 -17.78 4.19
C TYR A 321 26.42 -18.44 3.19
N ILE A 322 26.99 -17.68 2.25
CA ILE A 322 27.98 -18.17 1.28
C ILE A 322 29.25 -18.65 2.01
N GLY A 323 29.61 -18.01 3.11
CA GLY A 323 30.76 -18.36 3.96
C GLY A 323 30.55 -19.57 4.88
N LEU A 324 29.35 -20.14 4.97
CA LEU A 324 29.10 -21.37 5.72
C LEU A 324 29.81 -22.58 5.08
N GLU A 325 30.19 -23.54 5.92
CA GLU A 325 30.74 -24.80 5.45
C GLU A 325 29.72 -25.51 4.54
N PRO A 326 30.12 -26.10 3.39
CA PRO A 326 29.19 -26.76 2.48
C PRO A 326 28.33 -27.83 3.15
N THR A 327 28.88 -28.57 4.10
CA THR A 327 28.18 -29.60 4.89
C THR A 327 27.00 -29.02 5.67
N ILE A 328 27.18 -27.85 6.28
CA ILE A 328 26.12 -27.13 7.00
C ILE A 328 25.05 -26.66 6.02
N ARG A 329 25.43 -26.16 4.84
CA ARG A 329 24.48 -25.68 3.82
C ARG A 329 23.63 -26.78 3.20
N GLU A 330 24.07 -28.03 3.28
CA GLU A 330 23.31 -29.18 2.75
C GLU A 330 22.25 -29.69 3.74
N ASP A 331 22.31 -29.30 5.03
CA ASP A 331 21.33 -29.67 6.06
C ASP A 331 20.53 -28.45 6.53
N TRP A 332 19.24 -28.41 6.17
CA TRP A 332 18.32 -27.36 6.58
C TRP A 332 18.29 -27.12 8.10
N LYS A 333 18.39 -28.17 8.93
CA LYS A 333 18.37 -28.03 10.39
C LYS A 333 19.61 -27.31 10.90
N GLU A 334 20.77 -27.62 10.35
CA GLU A 334 22.03 -26.97 10.72
C GLU A 334 22.05 -25.51 10.26
N VAL A 335 21.56 -25.23 9.04
CA VAL A 335 21.42 -23.84 8.55
C VAL A 335 20.53 -23.02 9.49
N LYS A 336 19.38 -23.55 9.92
CA LYS A 336 18.48 -22.86 10.85
C LYS A 336 19.17 -22.54 12.18
N ALA A 337 19.85 -23.53 12.76
CA ALA A 337 20.57 -23.34 14.01
C ALA A 337 21.65 -22.26 13.89
N ALA A 338 22.42 -22.29 12.80
CA ALA A 338 23.45 -21.29 12.52
C ALA A 338 22.85 -19.88 12.29
N PHE A 339 21.74 -19.78 11.56
CA PHE A 339 21.07 -18.52 11.26
C PHE A 339 20.53 -17.81 12.51
N LEU A 340 19.95 -18.55 13.46
CA LEU A 340 19.42 -17.95 14.69
C LEU A 340 20.51 -17.42 15.63
N ILE A 341 21.74 -17.89 15.45
CA ILE A 341 22.92 -17.41 16.20
C ILE A 341 23.56 -16.20 15.50
N TYR A 342 23.47 -16.13 14.17
CA TYR A 342 24.09 -15.09 13.34
C TYR A 342 23.86 -13.65 13.82
N PRO A 343 22.61 -13.18 14.08
CA PRO A 343 22.35 -11.82 14.54
C PRO A 343 23.04 -11.44 15.86
N ARG A 344 23.30 -12.43 16.72
CA ARG A 344 24.02 -12.21 17.99
C ARG A 344 25.51 -11.99 17.74
N ILE A 345 26.07 -12.68 16.75
CA ILE A 345 27.48 -12.56 16.38
C ILE A 345 27.71 -11.22 15.69
N GLU A 346 26.82 -10.82 14.77
CA GLU A 346 26.98 -9.57 14.00
C GLU A 346 27.05 -8.33 14.89
N ARG A 347 26.24 -8.26 15.96
CA ARG A 347 26.34 -7.20 16.99
C ARG A 347 27.70 -7.15 17.69
N ASN A 348 28.42 -8.27 17.73
CA ASN A 348 29.73 -8.42 18.37
C ASN A 348 30.91 -8.38 17.37
N LYS A 349 30.67 -8.23 16.06
CA LYS A 349 31.70 -8.19 15.00
C LYS A 349 32.49 -6.87 14.94
N ARG A 350 32.95 -6.39 16.11
CA ARG A 350 34.22 -5.67 16.22
C ARG A 350 35.43 -6.64 16.36
N GLY A 351 35.24 -7.96 16.28
CA GLY A 351 36.32 -8.96 16.21
C GLY A 351 36.02 -10.10 15.23
N ARG A 352 36.84 -10.26 14.18
CA ARG A 352 36.61 -11.19 13.05
C ARG A 352 36.90 -12.68 13.36
N ASP A 353 37.48 -13.02 14.51
CA ASP A 353 37.95 -14.38 14.81
C ASP A 353 36.90 -15.32 15.43
N SER A 354 35.70 -14.81 15.75
CA SER A 354 34.71 -15.56 16.55
C SER A 354 33.88 -16.59 15.77
N ILE A 355 33.76 -16.47 14.45
CA ILE A 355 32.85 -17.34 13.65
C ILE A 355 33.37 -18.79 13.59
N LYS A 356 34.69 -18.98 13.38
CA LYS A 356 35.30 -20.32 13.29
C LYS A 356 35.27 -21.07 14.62
N ARG A 357 35.41 -20.38 15.76
CA ARG A 357 35.34 -21.00 17.10
C ARG A 357 33.92 -21.40 17.49
N LEU A 358 32.90 -20.69 17.02
CA LEU A 358 31.51 -20.97 17.37
C LEU A 358 30.93 -22.14 16.57
N LEU A 359 31.30 -22.29 15.30
CA LEU A 359 30.95 -23.48 14.50
C LEU A 359 31.60 -24.75 15.06
N TYR A 360 32.79 -24.66 15.66
CA TYR A 360 33.41 -25.78 16.37
C TYR A 360 32.63 -26.19 17.64
N LEU A 361 31.95 -25.25 18.30
CA LEU A 361 31.16 -25.52 19.50
C LEU A 361 29.77 -26.13 19.20
N ILE A 362 29.22 -25.93 18.01
CA ILE A 362 27.93 -26.50 17.60
C ILE A 362 28.07 -27.99 17.20
N ARG A 363 29.28 -28.41 16.78
CA ARG A 363 29.59 -29.81 16.43
C ARG A 363 29.88 -30.72 17.64
N LYS A 364 29.92 -30.17 18.86
CA LYS A 364 30.02 -30.92 20.13
C LYS A 364 28.68 -30.88 20.83
#